data_AF-T1D4C6-F1
#
_entry.id   AF-T1D4C6-F1
#
_cell.length_a   1.000
_cell.length_b   1.000
_cell.length_c   1.000
_cell.angle_alpha   90.00
_cell.angle_beta   90.00
_cell.angle_gamma   90.00
#
_symmetry.space_group_name_H-M   'P 1'
#
loop_
_entity.id
_entity.type
_entity.pdbx_description
1 polymer ?
#
loop_
_entity_poly.entity_id
_entity_poly.type
_entity_poly.pdbx_seq_one_letter_code
_entity_poly.pdbx_strand_id
1 'polypeptide(L)'
;GFEDALSVIVLPEKYRKRLRTTHRQERLNEEIRRRERVIRIFPNTDSALRLVGALLAEHHEAWAGRHDLDRDEFHEWLAARHPAPP
;
A
#
# COMPACT_ATOMS: atom_id res chain seq x y z
N GLY A 1 -5.09 14.54 9.71
CA GLY A 1 -6.56 14.40 9.83
C GLY A 1 -7.25 15.46 9.00
N PHE A 2 -8.41 15.14 8.41
CA PHE A 2 -9.17 15.93 7.41
C PHE A 2 -8.38 16.46 6.20
N GLU A 3 -7.42 17.36 6.39
CA GLU A 3 -6.56 17.89 5.30
C GLU A 3 -5.80 16.76 4.59
N ASP A 4 -5.25 15.80 5.35
CA ASP A 4 -4.61 14.61 4.78
C ASP A 4 -5.58 13.77 3.93
N ALA A 5 -6.85 13.70 4.33
CA ALA A 5 -7.87 12.94 3.60
C ALA A 5 -8.29 13.66 2.30
N LEU A 6 -8.23 14.99 2.29
CA LEU A 6 -8.51 15.81 1.09
C LEU A 6 -7.32 15.90 0.14
N SER A 7 -6.09 15.61 0.59
CA SER A 7 -4.88 15.66 -0.24
C SER A 7 -4.98 14.83 -1.53
N VAL A 8 -5.73 13.72 -1.49
CA VAL A 8 -5.96 12.83 -2.64
C VAL A 8 -6.74 13.52 -3.77
N ILE A 9 -7.55 14.55 -3.47
CA ILE A 9 -8.36 15.26 -4.47
C ILE A 9 -7.47 16.03 -5.45
N VAL A 10 -6.32 16.52 -5.00
CA VAL A 10 -5.38 17.31 -5.81
C VAL A 10 -4.63 16.45 -6.84
N LEU A 11 -4.60 15.13 -6.64
CA LEU A 11 -3.92 14.20 -7.53
C LEU A 11 -4.60 14.11 -8.91
N PRO A 12 -3.86 13.79 -9.98
CA PRO A 12 -4.45 13.52 -11.28
C PRO A 12 -5.46 12.37 -11.20
N GLU A 13 -6.46 12.38 -12.08
CA GLU A 13 -7.60 11.45 -12.01
C GLU A 13 -7.17 9.97 -12.01
N LYS A 14 -6.14 9.63 -12.77
CA LYS A 14 -5.51 8.29 -12.83
C LYS A 14 -5.09 7.80 -11.44
N TYR A 15 -4.41 8.66 -10.67
CA TYR A 15 -3.90 8.34 -9.33
C TYR A 15 -4.99 8.45 -8.26
N ARG A 16 -5.85 9.47 -8.36
CA ARG A 16 -6.97 9.72 -7.42
C ARG A 16 -7.92 8.53 -7.32
N LYS A 17 -8.33 7.95 -8.45
CA LYS A 17 -9.23 6.78 -8.48
C LYS A 17 -8.68 5.60 -7.68
N ARG A 18 -7.36 5.43 -7.65
CA ARG A 18 -6.67 4.32 -6.98
C ARG A 18 -6.38 4.60 -5.51
N LEU A 19 -5.94 5.82 -5.20
CA LEU A 19 -5.47 6.21 -3.86
C LEU A 19 -6.59 6.70 -2.93
N ARG A 20 -7.79 6.98 -3.46
CA ARG A 20 -8.97 7.37 -2.65
C ARG A 20 -9.47 6.29 -1.71
N THR A 21 -9.11 5.03 -1.91
CA THR A 21 -9.65 3.89 -1.14
C THR A 21 -8.54 3.05 -0.52
N THR A 22 -8.80 2.52 0.67
CA THR A 22 -7.90 1.62 1.41
C THR A 22 -8.15 0.13 1.14
N HIS A 23 -9.05 -0.23 0.20
CA HIS A 23 -9.47 -1.61 -0.06
C HIS A 23 -8.33 -2.63 -0.20
N ARG A 24 -7.21 -2.27 -0.84
CA ARG A 24 -6.06 -3.19 -0.96
C ARG A 24 -5.40 -3.49 0.38
N GLN A 25 -5.24 -2.47 1.21
CA GLN A 25 -4.67 -2.59 2.55
C GLN A 25 -5.64 -3.33 3.48
N GLU A 26 -6.93 -3.04 3.38
CA GLU A 26 -7.98 -3.74 4.13
C GLU A 26 -7.99 -5.24 3.83
N ARG A 27 -8.00 -5.64 2.54
CA ARG A 27 -7.94 -7.07 2.16
C ARG A 27 -6.65 -7.74 2.64
N LEU A 28 -5.51 -7.05 2.57
CA LEU A 28 -4.25 -7.57 3.09
C LEU A 28 -4.33 -7.81 4.61
N ASN A 29 -4.86 -6.83 5.34
CA ASN A 29 -5.06 -6.93 6.79
C ASN A 29 -6.03 -8.05 7.15
N GLU A 30 -7.12 -8.22 6.39
CA GLU A 30 -8.07 -9.32 6.57
C GLU A 30 -7.39 -10.69 6.39
N GLU A 31 -6.52 -10.86 5.39
CA GLU A 31 -5.79 -12.11 5.19
C GLU A 31 -4.78 -12.38 6.32
N ILE A 32 -4.08 -11.33 6.79
CA ILE A 32 -3.23 -11.43 7.99
C ILE A 32 -4.06 -11.92 9.19
N ARG A 33 -5.21 -11.31 9.45
CA ARG A 33 -6.11 -11.71 10.55
C ARG A 33 -6.65 -13.13 10.37
N ARG A 34 -6.94 -13.55 9.13
CA ARG A 34 -7.40 -14.90 8.81
C ARG A 34 -6.35 -15.96 9.15
N ARG A 35 -5.09 -15.72 8.76
CA ARG A 35 -3.97 -16.63 9.04
C ARG A 35 -3.58 -16.63 10.53
N GLU A 36 -3.60 -15.46 11.18
CA GLU A 36 -3.42 -15.32 12.63
C GLU A 36 -4.45 -16.15 13.42
N ARG A 37 -5.72 -16.12 13.00
CA ARG A 37 -6.83 -16.80 13.70
C ARG A 37 -6.63 -18.32 13.85
N VAL A 38 -5.92 -18.94 12.93
CA VAL A 38 -5.61 -20.38 12.98
C VAL A 38 -4.57 -20.70 14.07
N ILE A 39 -3.60 -19.80 14.26
CA ILE A 39 -2.46 -20.00 15.18
C ILE A 39 -2.87 -19.72 16.63
N ARG A 40 -3.78 -18.76 16.83
CA ARG A 40 -4.29 -18.27 18.14
C ARG A 40 -3.25 -17.60 19.04
N ILE A 41 -2.13 -18.25 19.35
CA ILE A 41 -1.04 -17.73 20.17
C ILE A 41 0.29 -18.09 19.51
N PHE A 42 1.13 -17.08 19.26
CA PHE A 42 2.47 -17.30 18.71
C PHE A 42 3.46 -17.66 19.82
N PRO A 43 4.42 -18.56 19.55
CA PRO A 43 5.44 -18.95 20.52
C PRO A 43 6.50 -17.84 20.76
N ASN A 44 6.68 -16.93 19.80
CA ASN A 44 7.56 -15.75 19.90
C ASN A 44 7.27 -14.77 18.75
N THR A 45 7.83 -13.56 18.86
CA THR A 45 7.71 -12.49 17.85
C THR A 45 8.25 -12.91 16.49
N ASP A 46 9.37 -13.64 16.44
CA ASP A 46 9.97 -14.07 15.17
C ASP A 46 9.05 -14.99 14.36
N SER A 47 8.26 -15.83 15.04
CA SER A 47 7.30 -16.71 14.38
C SER A 47 6.16 -15.92 13.75
N ALA A 48 5.70 -14.85 14.40
CA ALA A 48 4.72 -13.93 13.83
C ALA A 48 5.32 -13.16 12.64
N LEU A 49 6.56 -12.66 12.77
CA LEU A 49 7.27 -11.97 11.69
C LEU A 49 7.46 -12.86 10.46
N ARG A 50 7.79 -14.15 10.65
CA ARG A 50 7.93 -15.10 9.53
C ARG A 50 6.62 -15.31 8.78
N LEU A 51 5.49 -15.46 9.49
CA LEU A 51 4.18 -15.63 8.85
C LEU A 51 3.79 -14.39 8.04
N VAL A 52 3.88 -13.21 8.66
CA VAL A 52 3.52 -11.95 8.00
C VAL A 52 4.48 -11.67 6.85
N GLY A 53 5.77 -11.88 7.04
CA GLY A 53 6.80 -11.71 6.01
C GLY A 53 6.58 -12.61 4.81
N ALA A 54 6.28 -13.90 5.02
CA ALA A 54 5.96 -14.83 3.93
C ALA A 54 4.72 -14.40 3.15
N LEU A 55 3.64 -14.03 3.83
CA LEU A 55 2.43 -13.52 3.18
C LEU A 55 2.69 -12.24 2.37
N LEU A 56 3.49 -11.32 2.91
CA LEU A 56 3.85 -10.09 2.20
C LEU A 56 4.72 -10.37 0.97
N ALA A 57 5.63 -11.34 1.03
CA ALA A 57 6.41 -11.77 -0.12
C ALA A 57 5.52 -12.37 -1.23
N GLU A 58 4.60 -13.28 -0.88
CA GLU A 58 3.60 -13.84 -1.82
C GLU A 58 2.79 -12.73 -2.52
N HIS A 59 2.33 -11.73 -1.75
CA HIS A 59 1.58 -10.61 -2.31
C HIS A 59 2.43 -9.66 -3.13
N HIS A 60 3.69 -9.43 -2.74
CA HIS A 60 4.62 -8.63 -3.50
C HIS A 60 4.84 -9.23 -4.89
N GLU A 61 5.13 -10.53 -4.98
CA GLU A 61 5.28 -11.23 -6.27
C GLU A 61 4.02 -11.14 -7.13
N ALA A 62 2.85 -11.36 -6.52
CA ALA A 62 1.56 -11.25 -7.22
C ALA A 62 1.25 -9.83 -7.72
N TRP A 63 1.83 -8.79 -7.12
CA TRP A 63 1.63 -7.38 -7.49
C TRP A 63 2.76 -6.82 -8.35
N ALA A 64 3.95 -7.43 -8.35
CA ALA A 64 5.11 -6.98 -9.12
C ALA A 64 4.83 -6.95 -10.62
N GLY A 65 3.97 -7.85 -11.13
CA GLY A 65 3.51 -7.84 -12.52
C GLY A 65 2.43 -6.79 -12.85
N ARG A 66 1.96 -6.01 -11.87
CA ARG A 66 0.88 -5.03 -12.02
C ARG A 66 1.42 -3.61 -11.95
N HIS A 67 1.67 -3.00 -13.10
CA HIS A 67 2.05 -1.59 -13.23
C HIS A 67 0.83 -0.65 -13.12
N ASP A 68 0.13 -0.74 -11.99
CA ASP A 68 -1.13 -0.03 -11.76
C ASP A 68 -0.96 1.47 -11.48
N LEU A 69 0.25 1.86 -11.11
CA LEU A 69 0.66 3.22 -10.81
C LEU A 69 2.01 3.41 -11.50
N ASP A 70 2.02 4.28 -12.50
CA ASP A 70 3.26 4.68 -13.14
C ASP A 70 3.98 5.63 -12.17
N ARG A 71 5.12 5.18 -11.67
CA ARG A 71 5.88 5.96 -10.69
C ARG A 71 6.60 7.12 -11.39
N ASP A 72 7.04 6.95 -12.62
CA ASP A 72 7.81 7.94 -13.35
C ASP A 72 6.91 9.11 -13.75
N GLU A 73 5.73 8.82 -14.33
CA GLU A 73 4.71 9.85 -14.63
C GLU A 73 4.28 10.61 -13.36
N PHE A 74 4.13 9.90 -12.23
CA PHE A 74 3.80 10.55 -10.96
C PHE A 74 4.90 11.49 -10.47
N HIS A 75 6.17 11.09 -10.56
CA HIS A 75 7.30 11.92 -10.15
C HIS A 75 7.48 13.14 -11.07
N GLU A 76 7.26 12.99 -12.38
CA GLU A 76 7.25 14.11 -13.32
C GLU A 76 6.14 15.12 -12.98
N TRP A 77 4.93 14.64 -12.71
CA TRP A 77 3.83 15.49 -12.25
C TRP A 77 4.15 16.22 -10.93
N LEU A 78 4.79 15.53 -9.98
CA LEU A 78 5.17 16.11 -8.69
C LEU A 78 6.23 17.19 -8.86
N ALA A 79 7.25 16.94 -9.68
CA ALA A 79 8.34 17.89 -9.97
C ALA A 79 7.82 19.16 -10.67
N ALA A 80 6.86 19.03 -11.59
CA ALA A 80 6.22 20.17 -12.24
C ALA A 80 5.40 21.05 -11.28
N ARG A 81 4.87 20.45 -10.20
CA ARG A 81 4.03 21.15 -9.20
C ARG A 81 4.85 21.79 -8.07
N HIS A 82 5.98 21.18 -7.71
CA HIS A 82 6.89 21.65 -6.67
C HIS A 82 8.33 21.64 -7.21
N PRO A 83 8.71 22.63 -8.05
CA PRO A 83 10.08 22.74 -8.51
C PRO A 83 11.01 22.93 -7.31
N ALA A 84 12.19 22.30 -7.36
CA ALA A 84 13.18 22.43 -6.30
C ALA A 84 13.52 23.93 -6.06
N PRO A 85 13.68 24.38 -4.80
CA PRO A 85 14.12 25.73 -4.53
C PRO A 85 15.50 25.98 -5.18
N PRO A 86 15.78 27.21 -5.64
CA PRO A 86 17.01 27.56 -6.33
C PRO A 86 18.27 27.38 -5.46
#